data_AF-A0A383CGP5-F1
#
_entry.id   AF-A0A383CGP5-F1
#
_cell.length_a   1.000
_cell.length_b   1.000
_cell.length_c   1.000
_cell.angle_alpha   90.00
_cell.angle_beta   90.00
_cell.angle_gamma   90.00
#
_symmetry.space_group_name_H-M   'P 1'
#
loop_
_entity.id
_entity.type
_entity.pdbx_description
1 polymer ?
#
loop_
_entity_poly.entity_id
_entity_poly.type
_entity_poly.pdbx_seq_one_letter_code
_entity_poly.pdbx_strand_id
1 'polypeptide(L)'
;MIRILTGIIIILIVCQIQARNNLKPDPNSLFPANNQESVTSHKNSEDESRNRFPQILQDVKVLLSDVIIADHHRDTLEVIFNLSRIYDLLMEADQI
;
A
#
# COMPACT_ATOMS: atom_id res chain seq x y z
N MET A 1 17.89 -12.94 -37.97
CA MET A 1 18.09 -12.54 -36.56
C MET A 1 17.57 -11.13 -36.25
N ILE A 2 18.02 -10.08 -36.95
CA ILE A 2 17.65 -8.70 -36.63
C ILE A 2 16.13 -8.40 -36.71
N ARG A 3 15.41 -8.99 -37.68
CA ARG A 3 13.96 -8.73 -37.86
C ARG A 3 13.08 -9.35 -36.76
N ILE A 4 13.54 -10.47 -36.18
CA ILE A 4 12.83 -11.15 -35.08
C ILE A 4 12.99 -10.35 -33.79
N LEU A 5 14.20 -9.81 -33.56
CA LEU A 5 14.50 -8.95 -32.41
C LEU A 5 13.66 -7.65 -32.45
N THR A 6 13.55 -7.00 -33.61
CA THR A 6 12.72 -5.79 -33.76
C THR A 6 11.24 -6.08 -33.48
N GLY A 7 10.73 -7.25 -33.87
CA GLY A 7 9.36 -7.66 -33.57
C GLY A 7 9.09 -7.82 -32.07
N ILE A 8 10.01 -8.46 -31.33
CA ILE A 8 9.89 -8.66 -29.88
C ILE A 8 9.90 -7.32 -29.13
N ILE A 9 10.75 -6.37 -29.55
CA ILE A 9 10.82 -5.04 -28.94
C ILE A 9 9.51 -4.26 -29.15
N ILE A 10 8.91 -4.33 -30.33
CA ILE A 10 7.62 -3.68 -30.61
C ILE A 10 6.50 -4.27 -29.76
N ILE A 11 6.47 -5.60 -29.59
CA ILE A 11 5.48 -6.29 -28.75
C ILE A 11 5.61 -5.87 -27.28
N LEU A 12 6.83 -5.77 -26.76
CA LEU A 12 7.07 -5.31 -25.38
C LEU A 12 6.60 -3.87 -25.16
N ILE A 13 6.84 -2.97 -26.12
CA ILE A 13 6.40 -1.57 -26.04
C ILE A 13 4.86 -1.48 -26.07
N VAL A 14 4.19 -2.25 -26.94
CA VAL A 14 2.72 -2.28 -27.05
C VAL A 14 2.06 -2.92 -25.82
N CYS A 15 2.73 -3.86 -25.14
CA CYS A 15 2.22 -4.49 -23.93
C CYS A 15 2.19 -3.51 -22.73
N GLN A 16 3.23 -2.67 -22.59
CA GLN A 16 3.29 -1.67 -21.52
C GLN A 16 2.24 -0.55 -21.67
N ILE A 17 1.91 -0.18 -22.91
CA ILE A 17 0.89 0.85 -23.19
C ILE A 17 -0.52 0.36 -22.80
N GLN A 18 -0.84 -0.93 -23.04
CA GLN A 18 -2.14 -1.49 -22.64
C GLN A 18 -2.32 -1.58 -21.12
N ALA A 19 -1.25 -1.84 -20.36
CA ALA A 19 -1.29 -1.83 -18.90
C ALA A 19 -1.60 -0.44 -18.32
N ARG A 20 -1.14 0.64 -18.98
CA ARG A 20 -1.34 2.03 -18.55
C ARG A 20 -2.74 2.57 -18.85
N ASN A 21 -3.46 1.98 -19.80
CA ASN A 21 -4.76 2.49 -20.26
C ASN A 21 -5.97 1.91 -19.49
N ASN A 22 -5.76 0.88 -18.66
CA ASN A 22 -6.82 0.22 -17.90
C ASN A 22 -7.09 0.85 -16.51
N LEU A 23 -6.46 1.99 -16.18
CA LEU A 23 -6.79 2.73 -14.97
C LEU A 23 -7.79 3.85 -15.27
N LYS A 24 -9.07 3.48 -15.38
CA LYS A 24 -10.17 4.46 -15.18
C LYS A 24 -10.60 4.37 -13.72
N PRO A 25 -10.30 5.36 -12.87
CA PRO A 25 -10.94 5.42 -11.57
C PRO A 25 -12.38 5.88 -11.79
N ASP A 26 -13.34 4.97 -11.61
CA ASP A 26 -14.75 5.35 -11.47
C ASP A 26 -14.96 5.92 -10.06
N PRO A 27 -15.38 7.18 -9.88
CA PRO A 27 -15.48 7.77 -8.55
C PRO A 27 -16.72 7.35 -7.74
N ASN A 28 -17.61 6.47 -8.24
CA ASN A 28 -18.95 6.29 -7.64
C ASN A 28 -19.56 4.87 -7.66
N SER A 29 -18.83 3.80 -7.36
CA SER A 29 -19.48 2.51 -7.01
C SER A 29 -18.54 1.69 -6.13
N LEU A 30 -18.92 1.05 -5.02
CA LEU A 30 -20.21 0.73 -4.45
C LEU A 30 -19.90 0.20 -3.03
N PHE A 31 -20.50 0.77 -1.99
CA PHE A 31 -20.71 0.02 -0.74
C PHE A 31 -21.84 -0.98 -0.98
N PRO A 32 -21.65 -2.31 -0.80
CA PRO A 32 -22.76 -3.21 -0.59
C PRO A 32 -23.04 -3.32 0.91
N ALA A 33 -24.30 -3.08 1.28
CA ALA A 33 -24.79 -3.20 2.63
C ALA A 33 -24.86 -4.67 3.12
N ASN A 34 -24.20 -4.89 4.27
CA ASN A 34 -24.59 -5.71 5.44
C ASN A 34 -24.91 -7.22 5.30
N ASN A 35 -24.13 -8.08 5.98
CA ASN A 35 -24.57 -8.87 7.16
C ASN A 35 -23.57 -10.00 7.54
N GLN A 36 -22.76 -9.72 8.56
CA GLN A 36 -22.35 -10.60 9.68
C GLN A 36 -21.70 -11.98 9.41
N GLU A 37 -20.39 -12.06 9.67
CA GLU A 37 -19.91 -13.00 10.69
C GLU A 37 -18.71 -12.37 11.45
N SER A 38 -18.80 -12.48 12.77
CA SER A 38 -18.07 -11.73 13.79
C SER A 38 -16.76 -12.40 14.21
N VAL A 39 -15.68 -11.63 14.39
CA VAL A 39 -14.80 -11.78 15.57
C VAL A 39 -14.28 -10.39 16.00
N THR A 40 -14.87 -9.93 17.10
CA THR A 40 -14.32 -9.01 18.11
C THR A 40 -14.11 -7.54 17.75
N SER A 41 -15.22 -6.82 17.94
CA SER A 41 -15.25 -5.51 18.60
C SER A 41 -14.07 -5.24 19.54
N HIS A 42 -13.24 -4.27 19.18
CA HIS A 42 -12.87 -3.23 20.15
C HIS A 42 -13.26 -1.87 19.56
N LYS A 43 -14.51 -1.51 19.85
CA LYS A 43 -14.83 -0.11 20.15
C LYS A 43 -13.89 0.33 21.27
N ASN A 44 -12.74 0.88 20.93
CA ASN A 44 -12.05 1.78 21.84
C ASN A 44 -12.74 3.13 21.62
N SER A 45 -13.90 3.27 22.26
CA SER A 45 -14.35 4.54 22.77
C SER A 45 -13.15 5.27 23.37
N GLU A 46 -12.75 6.36 22.72
CA GLU A 46 -12.31 7.59 23.36
C GLU A 46 -11.62 7.37 24.71
N ASP A 47 -10.36 6.97 24.65
CA ASP A 47 -9.47 7.03 25.80
C ASP A 47 -8.25 7.82 25.34
N GLU A 48 -8.43 9.15 25.27
CA GLU A 48 -7.44 10.14 24.86
C GLU A 48 -6.15 10.08 25.71
N SER A 49 -6.17 9.30 26.81
CA SER A 49 -5.06 9.01 27.71
C SER A 49 -4.38 7.65 27.50
N ARG A 50 -4.87 6.76 26.60
CA ARG A 50 -4.21 5.47 26.38
C ARG A 50 -2.94 5.66 25.56
N ASN A 51 -1.82 5.15 26.10
CA ASN A 51 -0.55 5.12 25.41
C ASN A 51 -0.74 4.57 23.98
N ARG A 52 -0.49 5.42 22.97
CA ARG A 52 -0.65 5.09 21.55
C ARG A 52 0.55 4.34 20.97
N PHE A 53 1.64 4.23 21.73
CA PHE A 53 2.87 3.54 21.33
C PHE A 53 2.64 2.09 20.83
N PRO A 54 1.82 1.24 21.48
CA PRO A 54 1.57 -0.11 20.98
C PRO A 54 0.86 -0.14 19.62
N GLN A 55 -0.04 0.83 19.38
CA GLN A 55 -0.74 0.95 18.10
C GLN A 55 0.19 1.46 17.01
N ILE A 56 1.02 2.46 17.33
CA ILE A 56 2.06 2.96 16.41
C ILE A 56 3.00 1.83 15.99
N LEU A 57 3.44 0.99 16.93
CA LEU A 57 4.33 -0.13 16.61
C LEU A 57 3.66 -1.19 15.73
N GLN A 58 2.35 -1.41 15.92
CA GLN A 58 1.56 -2.29 15.06
C GLN A 58 1.48 -1.74 13.63
N ASP A 59 1.24 -0.43 13.49
CA ASP A 59 1.16 0.23 12.18
C ASP A 59 2.52 0.21 11.46
N VAL A 60 3.61 0.49 12.18
CA VAL A 60 4.98 0.39 11.65
C VAL A 60 5.29 -1.02 11.15
N LYS A 61 4.87 -2.07 11.87
CA LYS A 61 5.07 -3.46 11.44
C LYS A 61 4.38 -3.76 10.11
N VAL A 62 3.16 -3.25 9.91
CA VAL A 62 2.44 -3.43 8.64
C VAL A 62 3.17 -2.70 7.53
N LEU A 63 3.53 -1.43 7.74
CA LEU A 63 4.27 -0.63 6.75
C LEU A 63 5.62 -1.25 6.38
N LEU A 64 6.33 -1.86 7.32
CA LEU A 64 7.58 -2.58 7.02
C LEU A 64 7.34 -3.79 6.12
N SER A 65 6.19 -4.46 6.26
CA SER A 65 5.81 -5.55 5.35
C SER A 65 5.55 -4.99 3.95
N ASP A 66 4.87 -3.85 3.85
CA ASP A 66 4.60 -3.18 2.57
C ASP A 66 5.91 -2.69 1.91
N VAL A 67 6.88 -2.21 2.68
CA VAL A 67 8.23 -1.86 2.18
C VAL A 67 8.91 -3.09 1.55
N ILE A 68 8.88 -4.24 2.24
CA ILE A 68 9.50 -5.48 1.72
C ILE A 68 8.80 -5.93 0.43
N ILE A 69 7.47 -5.85 0.38
CA ILE A 69 6.69 -6.21 -0.80
C ILE A 69 6.98 -5.25 -1.96
N ALA A 70 7.03 -3.94 -1.71
CA ALA A 70 7.33 -2.94 -2.73
C ALA A 70 8.76 -3.07 -3.27
N ASP A 71 9.74 -3.35 -2.40
CA ASP A 71 11.13 -3.60 -2.80
C ASP A 71 11.24 -4.83 -3.70
N HIS A 72 10.53 -5.92 -3.36
CA HIS A 72 10.44 -7.12 -4.21
C HIS A 72 9.89 -6.80 -5.61
N HIS A 73 8.89 -5.90 -5.71
CA HIS A 73 8.33 -5.45 -6.99
C HIS A 73 9.16 -4.37 -7.69
N ARG A 74 10.29 -3.95 -7.11
CA ARG A 74 11.15 -2.85 -7.60
C ARG A 74 10.40 -1.51 -7.71
N ASP A 75 9.38 -1.31 -6.89
CA ASP A 75 8.71 -0.02 -6.77
C ASP A 75 9.43 0.87 -5.75
N THR A 76 10.48 1.54 -6.22
CA THR A 76 11.31 2.38 -5.37
C THR A 76 10.54 3.59 -4.80
N LEU A 77 9.51 4.08 -5.48
CA LEU A 77 8.75 5.23 -4.98
C LEU A 77 7.87 4.82 -3.79
N GLU A 78 7.22 3.66 -3.88
CA GLU A 78 6.43 3.10 -2.78
C GLU A 78 7.30 2.73 -1.58
N VAL A 79 8.49 2.15 -1.81
CA VAL A 79 9.47 1.89 -0.75
C VAL A 79 9.84 3.18 0.00
N ILE A 80 10.22 4.24 -0.72
CA ILE A 80 10.64 5.51 -0.09
C ILE A 80 9.45 6.15 0.64
N PHE A 81 8.26 6.14 0.04
CA PHE A 81 7.05 6.69 0.65
C PHE A 81 6.71 5.98 1.97
N ASN A 82 6.71 4.65 1.98
CA ASN A 82 6.40 3.86 3.17
C ASN A 82 7.46 4.04 4.26
N LEU A 83 8.75 4.14 3.91
CA LEU A 83 9.82 4.45 4.86
C LEU A 83 9.68 5.85 5.47
N SER A 84 9.30 6.86 4.69
CA SER A 84 9.00 8.19 5.23
C SER A 84 7.83 8.13 6.22
N ARG A 85 6.79 7.36 5.91
CA ARG A 85 5.65 7.19 6.81
C ARG A 85 6.02 6.48 8.11
N ILE A 86 6.90 5.46 8.04
CA ILE A 86 7.44 4.78 9.21
C ILE A 86 8.21 5.77 10.10
N TYR A 87 9.05 6.62 9.50
CA TYR A 87 9.79 7.63 10.24
C TYR A 87 8.87 8.59 11.00
N ASP A 88 7.81 9.10 10.36
CA ASP A 88 6.84 9.99 11.00
C ASP A 88 6.16 9.35 12.20
N LEU A 89 5.74 8.09 12.06
CA LEU A 89 5.10 7.31 13.13
C LEU A 89 6.07 7.04 14.29
N LEU A 90 7.31 6.70 14.00
CA LEU A 90 8.31 6.48 15.05
C LEU A 90 8.69 7.77 15.77
N MET A 91 8.74 8.89 15.06
CA MET A 91 8.95 10.21 15.66
C MET A 91 7.77 10.61 16.56
N GLU A 92 6.54 10.27 16.18
CA GLU A 92 5.36 10.45 17.03
C GLU A 92 5.45 9.58 18.29
N ALA A 93 5.91 8.34 18.17
CA ALA A 93 6.12 7.44 19.30
C ALA A 93 7.24 7.89 20.25
N ASP A 94 8.31 8.52 19.73
CA ASP A 94 9.42 9.04 20.53
C ASP A 94 9.00 10.23 21.43
N GLN A 95 7.94 10.94 21.05
CA GLN A 95 7.42 12.11 21.76
C GLN A 95 6.46 11.77 22.92
N ILE A 96 6.12 10.49 23.12
CA ILE A 96 5.17 9.99 24.15
C ILE A 96 5.93 9.40 25.33
#